data_AF-A0A3M1PI63-F1
#
_entry.id   AF-A0A3M1PI63-F1
#
_cell.length_a   1.000
_cell.length_b   1.000
_cell.length_c   1.000
_cell.angle_alpha   90.00
_cell.angle_beta   90.00
_cell.angle_gamma   90.00
#
_symmetry.space_group_name_H-M   'P 1'
#
loop_
_entity.id
_entity.type
_entity.pdbx_description
1 polymer ?
#
loop_
_entity_poly.entity_id
_entity_poly.type
_entity_poly.pdbx_seq_one_letter_code
_entity_poly.pdbx_strand_id
1 'polypeptide(L)'
;MALLLRDILVPVEQSRLDPARLVAETLGIAPKMVRNAVIQRRSIDARRKPRLYYVLAVSFETDREERLLRRYKKLSRFERPASPETVRLVHTPSVVVVGMGPAGLFAALELARGGAAVTLLERGRPVEQRIGDVDRFWRGDGLDPVSNVQFGEGGAGTFSDGKLTTRINHPDIRRILQTLVDCGAPRDILIDAKPHIGSDRLRAVLIRFRRLLQSLDVDMRFESCLTGFEIQNGRVTAAVVNDRDILPCQALVLAPGHSARDTYAMLKDKGVRLEAKPFAVGLRVAHPASLVNRIQYGSAVPAVGAADYRLAWNDPDSGRGVYSFCMCPGGEIINASSEPEHLVVNGMSRRRRNAPWSNSALVVSVGPKDFGPDVLSGVAFQRRLEHLAWRLGG
;
A
#
# COMPACT_ATOMS: atom_id res chain seq x y z
N MET A 1 -27.86 21.77 2.20
CA MET A 1 -26.72 20.90 2.57
C MET A 1 -26.08 20.38 1.29
N ALA A 2 -24.93 19.71 1.35
CA ALA A 2 -24.39 19.03 0.18
C ALA A 2 -25.20 17.76 -0.11
N LEU A 3 -25.38 17.44 -1.39
CA LEU A 3 -25.99 16.23 -1.90
C LEU A 3 -24.94 15.37 -2.60
N LEU A 4 -25.15 14.06 -2.67
CA LEU A 4 -24.33 13.12 -3.41
C LEU A 4 -25.17 12.42 -4.47
N LEU A 5 -24.83 12.67 -5.74
CA LEU A 5 -25.38 11.97 -6.88
C LEU A 5 -24.45 10.82 -7.26
N ARG A 6 -24.97 9.58 -7.24
CA ARG A 6 -24.22 8.36 -7.59
C ARG A 6 -24.58 7.85 -8.99
N ASP A 7 -23.69 7.02 -9.53
CA ASP A 7 -23.81 6.33 -10.82
C ASP A 7 -23.99 7.25 -12.04
N ILE A 8 -23.30 8.39 -12.05
CA ILE A 8 -23.23 9.21 -13.27
C ILE A 8 -22.33 8.47 -14.26
N LEU A 9 -22.89 8.07 -15.40
CA LEU A 9 -22.18 7.35 -16.45
C LEU A 9 -21.63 8.34 -17.48
N VAL A 10 -20.33 8.32 -17.71
CA VAL A 10 -19.65 9.18 -18.68
C VAL A 10 -18.78 8.32 -19.60
N PRO A 11 -18.93 8.38 -20.93
CA PRO A 11 -18.02 7.70 -21.85
C PRO A 11 -16.56 8.06 -21.57
N VAL A 12 -15.66 7.09 -21.57
CA VAL A 12 -14.25 7.33 -21.20
C VAL A 12 -13.49 8.17 -22.22
N GLU A 13 -14.01 8.25 -23.45
CA GLU A 13 -13.48 9.09 -24.54
C GLU A 13 -13.70 10.58 -24.27
N GLN A 14 -14.61 10.92 -23.34
CA GLN A 14 -14.84 12.30 -22.95
C GLN A 14 -13.67 12.82 -22.10
N SER A 15 -12.82 13.63 -22.73
CA SER A 15 -11.56 14.13 -22.16
C SER A 15 -11.72 15.11 -20.99
N ARG A 16 -12.86 15.79 -20.87
CA ARG A 16 -13.14 16.76 -19.79
C ARG A 16 -14.36 16.34 -18.98
N LEU A 17 -14.11 16.06 -17.70
CA LEU A 17 -15.14 15.80 -16.71
C LEU A 17 -15.44 17.09 -15.93
N ASP A 18 -16.48 17.82 -16.35
CA ASP A 18 -17.02 18.96 -15.58
C ASP A 18 -18.10 18.43 -14.62
N PRO A 19 -17.83 18.34 -13.30
CA PRO A 19 -18.77 17.75 -12.36
C PRO A 19 -20.08 18.55 -12.24
N ALA A 20 -20.03 19.88 -12.38
CA ALA A 20 -21.23 20.70 -12.27
C ALA A 20 -22.16 20.49 -13.46
N ARG A 21 -21.58 20.47 -14.66
CA ARG A 21 -22.31 20.17 -15.90
C ARG A 21 -22.89 18.76 -15.91
N LEU A 22 -22.11 17.76 -15.50
CA LEU A 22 -22.56 16.37 -15.45
C LEU A 22 -23.74 16.17 -14.48
N VAL A 23 -23.71 16.82 -13.32
CA VAL A 23 -24.83 16.81 -12.37
C VAL A 23 -26.05 17.52 -12.98
N ALA A 24 -25.86 18.69 -13.59
CA ALA A 24 -26.94 19.48 -14.18
C ALA A 24 -27.67 18.72 -15.30
N GLU A 25 -26.92 18.08 -16.21
CA GLU A 25 -27.45 17.24 -17.28
C GLU A 25 -28.20 16.03 -16.73
N THR A 26 -27.62 15.33 -15.73
CA THR A 26 -28.24 14.15 -15.12
C THR A 26 -29.54 14.46 -14.39
N LEU A 27 -29.62 15.62 -13.74
CA LEU A 27 -30.79 16.05 -12.96
C LEU A 27 -31.79 16.90 -13.76
N GLY A 28 -31.47 17.28 -14.99
CA GLY A 28 -32.29 18.15 -15.82
C GLY A 28 -32.51 19.54 -15.20
N ILE A 29 -31.45 20.14 -14.64
CA ILE A 29 -31.47 21.47 -14.03
C ILE A 29 -30.45 22.38 -14.71
N ALA A 30 -30.57 23.70 -14.53
CA ALA A 30 -29.61 24.65 -15.09
C ALA A 30 -28.25 24.52 -14.38
N PRO A 31 -27.10 24.56 -15.10
CA PRO A 31 -25.77 24.46 -14.49
C PRO A 31 -25.50 25.45 -13.36
N LYS A 32 -26.03 26.69 -13.47
CA LYS A 32 -25.93 27.72 -12.42
C LYS A 32 -26.54 27.34 -11.06
N MET A 33 -27.38 26.31 -11.04
CA MET A 33 -28.03 25.82 -9.82
C MET A 33 -27.20 24.74 -9.11
N VAL A 34 -26.07 24.34 -9.69
CA VAL A 34 -25.13 23.37 -9.13
C VAL A 34 -23.91 24.13 -8.65
N ARG A 35 -23.72 24.19 -7.33
CA ARG A 35 -22.57 24.84 -6.68
C ARG A 35 -21.67 23.78 -6.05
N ASN A 36 -20.38 24.10 -5.86
CA ASN A 36 -19.43 23.26 -5.12
C ASN A 36 -19.38 21.79 -5.57
N ALA A 37 -19.48 21.55 -6.88
CA ALA A 37 -19.50 20.21 -7.44
C ALA A 37 -18.10 19.56 -7.37
N VAL A 38 -18.00 18.40 -6.72
CA VAL A 38 -16.74 17.68 -6.50
C VAL A 38 -16.94 16.19 -6.77
N ILE A 39 -16.08 15.61 -7.60
CA ILE A 39 -16.04 14.16 -7.81
C ILE A 39 -15.54 13.50 -6.52
N GLN A 40 -16.38 12.70 -5.88
CA GLN A 40 -16.06 11.95 -4.66
C GLN A 40 -15.53 10.55 -4.98
N ARG A 41 -15.94 9.96 -6.10
CA ARG A 41 -15.49 8.64 -6.54
C ARG A 41 -15.51 8.51 -8.05
N ARG A 42 -14.53 7.82 -8.61
CA ARG A 42 -14.41 7.44 -10.02
C ARG A 42 -14.05 5.96 -10.14
N SER A 43 -14.83 5.21 -10.91
CA SER A 43 -14.51 3.83 -11.31
C SER A 43 -14.77 3.63 -12.79
N ILE A 44 -14.28 2.52 -13.35
CA ILE A 44 -14.51 2.14 -14.75
C ILE A 44 -15.50 0.97 -14.78
N ASP A 45 -16.55 1.09 -15.59
CA ASP A 45 -17.43 -0.02 -15.97
C ASP A 45 -17.02 -0.54 -17.34
N ALA A 46 -16.46 -1.75 -17.35
CA ALA A 46 -16.00 -2.45 -18.55
C ALA A 46 -16.92 -3.60 -18.99
N ARG A 47 -18.16 -3.67 -18.46
CA ARG A 47 -19.11 -4.75 -18.77
C ARG A 47 -19.84 -4.55 -20.10
N ARG A 48 -19.91 -3.32 -20.61
CA ARG A 48 -20.70 -2.93 -21.80
C ARG A 48 -19.85 -2.77 -23.07
N LYS A 49 -18.94 -3.71 -23.31
CA LYS A 49 -17.98 -3.67 -24.43
C LYS A 49 -18.72 -3.51 -25.79
N PRO A 50 -18.17 -2.75 -26.75
CA PRO A 50 -16.84 -2.11 -26.73
C PRO A 50 -16.79 -0.77 -25.99
N ARG A 51 -17.92 -0.24 -25.50
CA ARG A 51 -17.97 1.06 -24.81
C ARG A 51 -17.59 0.92 -23.34
N LEU A 52 -16.73 1.81 -22.87
CA LEU A 52 -16.39 1.90 -21.46
C LEU A 52 -16.98 3.18 -20.87
N TYR A 53 -17.35 3.11 -19.60
CA TYR A 53 -17.88 4.26 -18.89
C TYR A 53 -17.08 4.52 -17.62
N TYR A 54 -16.76 5.78 -17.36
CA TYR A 54 -16.55 6.22 -16.00
C TYR A 54 -17.89 6.18 -15.26
N VAL A 55 -17.87 5.62 -14.06
CA VAL A 55 -18.97 5.70 -13.09
C VAL A 55 -18.52 6.65 -12.01
N LEU A 56 -19.19 7.80 -11.92
CA LEU A 56 -18.83 8.88 -11.00
C LEU A 56 -19.84 8.98 -9.86
N ALA A 57 -19.34 9.33 -8.67
CA ALA A 57 -20.15 9.87 -7.59
C ALA A 57 -19.71 11.33 -7.38
N VAL A 58 -20.66 12.27 -7.41
CA VAL A 58 -20.38 13.71 -7.35
C VAL A 58 -21.16 14.33 -6.21
N SER A 59 -20.46 15.00 -5.30
CA SER A 59 -21.12 15.84 -4.29
C SER A 59 -21.33 17.25 -4.84
N PHE A 60 -22.43 17.90 -4.50
CA PHE A 60 -22.73 19.27 -4.93
C PHE A 60 -23.74 19.95 -4.00
N GLU A 61 -23.93 21.25 -4.16
CA GLU A 61 -24.91 22.05 -3.43
C GLU A 61 -25.93 22.67 -4.39
N THR A 62 -27.17 22.84 -3.93
CA THR A 62 -28.26 23.43 -4.71
C THR A 62 -29.39 23.92 -3.81
N ASP A 63 -30.11 24.96 -4.26
CA ASP A 63 -31.28 25.49 -3.55
C ASP A 63 -32.55 24.64 -3.73
N ARG A 64 -32.49 23.56 -4.52
CA ARG A 64 -33.63 22.66 -4.80
C ARG A 64 -33.49 21.27 -4.19
N GLU A 65 -32.81 21.18 -3.05
CA GLU A 65 -32.51 19.93 -2.34
C GLU A 65 -33.74 19.02 -2.17
N GLU A 66 -34.77 19.48 -1.45
CA GLU A 66 -35.96 18.67 -1.14
C GLU A 66 -36.71 18.19 -2.40
N ARG A 67 -36.80 19.05 -3.41
CA ARG A 67 -37.46 18.71 -4.69
C ARG A 67 -36.69 17.62 -5.42
N LEU A 68 -35.36 17.71 -5.45
CA LEU A 68 -34.52 16.75 -6.15
C LEU A 68 -34.45 15.41 -5.42
N LEU A 69 -34.38 15.41 -4.09
CA LEU A 69 -34.39 14.19 -3.27
C LEU A 69 -35.67 13.37 -3.47
N ARG A 70 -36.84 14.02 -3.60
CA ARG A 70 -38.11 13.32 -3.91
C ARG A 70 -38.15 12.73 -5.32
N ARG A 71 -37.49 13.38 -6.28
CA ARG A 71 -37.53 12.99 -7.70
C ARG A 71 -36.50 11.92 -8.07
N TYR A 72 -35.32 11.93 -7.44
CA TYR A 72 -34.18 11.12 -7.88
C TYR A 72 -33.71 10.15 -6.79
N LYS A 73 -34.02 8.85 -6.95
CA LYS A 73 -33.66 7.78 -6.00
C LYS A 73 -32.15 7.59 -5.77
N LYS A 74 -31.31 8.00 -6.73
CA LYS A 74 -29.84 7.89 -6.66
C LYS A 74 -29.15 9.07 -5.96
N LEU A 75 -29.94 10.05 -5.53
CA LEU A 75 -29.49 11.23 -4.82
C LEU A 75 -29.66 10.99 -3.32
N SER A 76 -28.63 11.30 -2.54
CA SER A 76 -28.73 11.31 -1.07
C SER A 76 -28.14 12.60 -0.52
N ARG A 77 -28.41 12.92 0.75
CA ARG A 77 -27.60 13.91 1.46
C ARG A 77 -26.15 13.41 1.54
N PHE A 78 -25.20 14.34 1.45
CA PHE A 78 -23.77 14.07 1.56
C PHE A 78 -23.26 14.56 2.90
N GLU A 79 -22.87 13.62 3.74
CA GLU A 79 -22.14 13.92 4.97
C GLU A 79 -20.66 13.70 4.72
N ARG A 80 -19.86 14.75 4.94
CA ARG A 80 -18.42 14.62 4.89
C ARG A 80 -18.00 13.77 6.09
N PRO A 81 -17.28 12.65 5.89
CA PRO A 81 -16.79 11.86 7.00
C PRO A 81 -16.01 12.75 7.97
N ALA A 82 -16.36 12.69 9.26
CA ALA A 82 -15.58 13.36 10.29
C ALA A 82 -14.14 12.84 10.22
N SER A 83 -13.17 13.75 10.35
CA SER A 83 -11.79 13.34 10.50
C SER A 83 -11.65 12.77 11.91
N PRO A 84 -11.06 11.58 12.08
CA PRO A 84 -10.82 11.03 13.41
C PRO A 84 -10.02 12.02 14.26
N GLU A 85 -10.45 12.20 15.51
CA GLU A 85 -9.75 13.08 16.43
C GLU A 85 -8.37 12.53 16.73
N THR A 86 -7.40 13.44 16.86
CA THR A 86 -6.06 13.08 17.32
C THR A 86 -6.11 12.97 18.84
N VAL A 87 -5.81 11.79 19.37
CA VAL A 87 -5.69 11.57 20.81
C VAL A 87 -4.47 12.35 21.32
N ARG A 88 -4.69 13.30 22.24
CA ARG A 88 -3.60 14.01 22.91
C ARG A 88 -3.22 13.31 24.21
N LEU A 89 -1.94 13.05 24.39
CA LEU A 89 -1.40 12.43 25.59
C LEU A 89 -1.23 13.47 26.69
N VAL A 90 -1.53 13.08 27.93
CA VAL A 90 -1.37 13.95 29.12
C VAL A 90 0.12 14.11 29.49
N HIS A 91 0.92 13.09 29.21
CA HIS A 91 2.36 13.06 29.42
C HIS A 91 3.06 12.81 28.07
N THR A 92 4.36 13.07 28.01
CA THR A 92 5.19 12.85 26.82
C THR A 92 5.98 11.55 26.99
N PRO A 93 5.42 10.37 26.67
CA PRO A 93 6.16 9.12 26.78
C PRO A 93 7.25 9.05 25.71
N SER A 94 8.38 8.43 26.05
CA SER A 94 9.40 8.06 25.08
C SER A 94 9.01 6.75 24.39
N VAL A 95 8.83 6.81 23.07
CA VAL A 95 8.37 5.67 22.27
C VAL A 95 9.36 5.41 21.15
N VAL A 96 9.81 4.16 21.04
CA VAL A 96 10.61 3.70 19.92
C VAL A 96 9.70 3.00 18.91
N VAL A 97 9.76 3.42 17.65
CA VAL A 97 9.06 2.78 16.53
C VAL A 97 10.11 2.10 15.65
N VAL A 98 9.92 0.81 15.36
CA VAL A 98 10.90 0.00 14.61
C VAL A 98 10.37 -0.33 13.22
N GLY A 99 11.05 0.17 12.21
CA GLY A 99 10.76 0.00 10.79
C GLY A 99 10.10 1.23 10.17
N MET A 100 10.66 1.76 9.09
CA MET A 100 10.14 2.90 8.31
C MET A 100 9.29 2.46 7.12
N GLY A 101 8.60 1.32 7.24
CA GLY A 101 7.52 0.94 6.33
C GLY A 101 6.24 1.76 6.56
N PRO A 102 5.16 1.56 5.76
CA PRO A 102 3.92 2.32 5.91
C PRO A 102 3.34 2.29 7.33
N ALA A 103 3.39 1.13 8.01
CA ALA A 103 2.89 1.01 9.38
C ALA A 103 3.69 1.87 10.36
N GLY A 104 5.03 1.81 10.32
CA GLY A 104 5.88 2.59 11.23
C GLY A 104 5.85 4.10 10.93
N LEU A 105 5.80 4.50 9.65
CA LEU A 105 5.66 5.91 9.26
C LEU A 105 4.38 6.54 9.83
N PHE A 106 3.24 5.85 9.68
CA PHE A 106 1.98 6.34 10.23
C PHE A 106 1.89 6.20 11.75
N ALA A 107 2.48 5.16 12.35
CA ALA A 107 2.57 5.05 13.81
C ALA A 107 3.36 6.22 14.41
N ALA A 108 4.54 6.52 13.86
CA ALA A 108 5.36 7.65 14.30
C ALA A 108 4.63 8.99 14.11
N LEU A 109 3.94 9.19 12.97
CA LEU A 109 3.16 10.40 12.71
C LEU A 109 2.08 10.62 13.78
N GLU A 110 1.28 9.60 14.07
CA GLU A 110 0.16 9.71 15.00
C GLU A 110 0.64 9.83 16.46
N LEU A 111 1.71 9.11 16.84
CA LEU A 111 2.34 9.25 18.16
C LEU A 111 2.91 10.65 18.37
N ALA A 112 3.64 11.20 17.39
CA ALA A 112 4.20 12.54 17.47
C ALA A 112 3.10 13.61 17.53
N ARG A 113 2.05 13.48 16.71
CA ARG A 113 0.86 14.37 16.79
C ARG A 113 0.15 14.29 18.14
N GLY A 114 0.14 13.11 18.76
CA GLY A 114 -0.39 12.89 20.10
C GLY A 114 0.48 13.46 21.22
N GLY A 115 1.72 13.89 20.92
CA GLY A 115 2.64 14.51 21.89
C GLY A 115 3.63 13.53 22.53
N ALA A 116 3.87 12.35 21.94
CA ALA A 116 4.94 11.44 22.37
C ALA A 116 6.31 11.89 21.83
N ALA A 117 7.37 11.61 22.58
CA ALA A 117 8.75 11.74 22.09
C ALA A 117 9.11 10.47 21.32
N VAL A 118 9.18 10.57 19.98
CA VAL A 118 9.32 9.40 19.10
C VAL A 118 10.73 9.29 18.56
N THR A 119 11.35 8.12 18.74
CA THR A 119 12.51 7.69 17.94
C THR A 119 12.07 6.63 16.95
N LEU A 120 12.28 6.89 15.66
CA LEU A 120 11.92 5.99 14.55
C LEU A 120 13.20 5.36 13.97
N LEU A 121 13.33 4.05 14.13
CA LEU A 121 14.49 3.27 13.69
C LEU A 121 14.21 2.58 12.35
N GLU A 122 15.18 2.59 11.44
CA GLU A 122 15.18 1.81 10.21
C GLU A 122 16.50 1.09 10.06
N ARG A 123 16.44 -0.22 9.80
CA ARG A 123 17.64 -1.03 9.60
C ARG A 123 18.36 -0.69 8.29
N GLY A 124 17.62 -0.29 7.26
CA GLY A 124 18.18 0.07 5.98
C GLY A 124 18.47 1.56 5.83
N ARG A 125 18.71 1.97 4.58
CA ARG A 125 19.17 3.32 4.24
C ARG A 125 18.04 4.26 3.83
N PRO A 126 18.29 5.59 3.85
CA PRO A 126 17.45 6.59 3.19
C PRO A 126 17.13 6.23 1.75
N VAL A 127 15.95 6.60 1.25
CA VAL A 127 15.45 6.18 -0.06
C VAL A 127 16.39 6.61 -1.20
N GLU A 128 17.07 7.74 -1.07
CA GLU A 128 18.00 8.25 -2.06
C GLU A 128 19.19 7.30 -2.29
N GLN A 129 19.77 6.77 -1.21
CA GLN A 129 20.88 5.82 -1.26
C GLN A 129 20.37 4.42 -1.64
N ARG A 130 19.26 4.01 -1.04
CA ARG A 130 18.60 2.72 -1.26
C ARG A 130 18.28 2.46 -2.72
N ILE A 131 17.86 3.48 -3.47
CA ILE A 131 17.63 3.35 -4.93
C ILE A 131 18.91 2.89 -5.63
N GLY A 132 20.05 3.51 -5.33
CA GLY A 132 21.33 3.15 -5.91
C GLY A 132 21.74 1.71 -5.57
N ASP A 133 21.49 1.28 -4.34
CA ASP A 133 21.79 -0.08 -3.87
C ASP A 133 20.94 -1.14 -4.59
N VAL A 134 19.63 -0.90 -4.71
CA VAL A 134 18.71 -1.79 -5.42
C VAL A 134 19.00 -1.82 -6.91
N ASP A 135 19.31 -0.69 -7.53
CA ASP A 135 19.66 -0.63 -8.95
C ASP A 135 20.97 -1.36 -9.24
N ARG A 136 21.96 -1.31 -8.34
CA ARG A 136 23.21 -2.10 -8.42
C ARG A 136 22.91 -3.59 -8.31
N PHE A 137 22.10 -3.99 -7.33
CA PHE A 137 21.67 -5.38 -7.18
C PHE A 137 20.98 -5.92 -8.44
N TRP A 138 20.05 -5.17 -9.03
CA TRP A 138 19.36 -5.56 -10.25
C TRP A 138 20.26 -5.62 -11.49
N ARG A 139 21.42 -4.96 -11.49
CA ARG A 139 22.45 -5.07 -12.53
C ARG A 139 23.42 -6.22 -12.32
N GLY A 140 23.38 -6.89 -11.18
CA GLY A 140 24.25 -8.03 -10.86
C GLY A 140 25.44 -7.69 -9.96
N ASP A 141 25.50 -6.48 -9.38
CA ASP A 141 26.62 -6.06 -8.51
C ASP A 141 26.54 -6.63 -7.08
N GLY A 142 25.75 -7.68 -6.87
CA GLY A 142 25.53 -8.32 -5.57
C GLY A 142 24.42 -7.67 -4.73
N LEU A 143 23.92 -8.44 -3.76
CA LEU A 143 22.88 -8.01 -2.82
C LEU A 143 23.51 -7.38 -1.57
N ASP A 144 23.02 -6.20 -1.18
CA ASP A 144 23.26 -5.64 0.16
C ASP A 144 22.13 -6.10 1.12
N PRO A 145 22.41 -6.93 2.14
CA PRO A 145 21.40 -7.41 3.07
C PRO A 145 20.75 -6.31 3.93
N VAL A 146 21.40 -5.15 4.05
CA VAL A 146 20.92 -4.02 4.86
C VAL A 146 20.08 -3.06 4.02
N SER A 147 20.37 -2.93 2.72
CA SER A 147 19.69 -2.00 1.81
C SER A 147 19.23 -2.69 0.53
N ASN A 148 17.95 -3.05 0.47
CA ASN A 148 17.38 -3.83 -0.64
C ASN A 148 15.89 -3.53 -0.83
N VAL A 149 15.19 -4.32 -1.65
CA VAL A 149 13.75 -4.13 -1.94
C VAL A 149 12.88 -4.26 -0.68
N GLN A 150 13.33 -4.99 0.35
CA GLN A 150 12.60 -5.18 1.60
C GLN A 150 12.93 -4.11 2.64
N PHE A 151 14.20 -3.76 2.79
CA PHE A 151 14.71 -2.94 3.90
C PHE A 151 15.22 -1.56 3.47
N GLY A 152 14.98 -0.56 4.31
CA GLY A 152 15.25 0.86 4.06
C GLY A 152 13.98 1.71 4.02
N GLU A 153 14.15 3.01 3.81
CA GLU A 153 13.06 4.00 3.91
C GLU A 153 11.86 3.64 3.03
N GLY A 154 10.65 3.64 3.63
CA GLY A 154 9.40 3.23 3.00
C GLY A 154 9.15 1.71 2.99
N GLY A 155 10.09 0.92 3.51
CA GLY A 155 10.01 -0.54 3.59
C GLY A 155 9.74 -1.20 2.23
N ALA A 156 9.02 -2.33 2.23
CA ALA A 156 8.66 -3.05 1.01
C ALA A 156 7.72 -2.28 0.07
N GLY A 157 7.13 -1.15 0.51
CA GLY A 157 6.23 -0.34 -0.30
C GLY A 157 6.92 0.46 -1.40
N THR A 158 8.19 0.83 -1.22
CA THR A 158 8.94 1.78 -2.06
C THR A 158 9.06 1.33 -3.53
N PHE A 159 9.39 0.05 -3.75
CA PHE A 159 9.57 -0.53 -5.08
C PHE A 159 8.32 -1.29 -5.51
N SER A 160 7.17 -0.61 -5.51
CA SER A 160 5.88 -1.22 -5.84
C SER A 160 5.03 -0.33 -6.76
N ASP A 161 3.98 -0.91 -7.34
CA ASP A 161 2.93 -0.15 -8.03
C ASP A 161 2.18 0.84 -7.09
N GLY A 162 2.33 0.69 -5.77
CA GLY A 162 1.74 1.60 -4.79
C GLY A 162 0.22 1.55 -4.78
N LYS A 163 -0.37 0.34 -4.91
CA LYS A 163 -1.82 0.12 -4.85
C LYS A 163 -2.34 0.38 -3.44
N LEU A 164 -3.39 1.18 -3.32
CA LEU A 164 -3.96 1.60 -2.02
C LEU A 164 -5.38 1.05 -1.80
N THR A 165 -5.71 -0.07 -2.44
CA THR A 165 -7.01 -0.73 -2.28
C THR A 165 -7.08 -1.49 -0.96
N THR A 166 -8.10 -1.21 -0.16
CA THR A 166 -8.45 -1.98 1.04
C THR A 166 -9.90 -2.49 0.95
N ARG A 167 -10.20 -3.59 1.65
CA ARG A 167 -11.55 -4.13 1.82
C ARG A 167 -12.21 -3.69 3.13
N ILE A 168 -11.44 -3.02 3.99
CA ILE A 168 -11.92 -2.52 5.27
C ILE A 168 -12.61 -1.18 5.03
N ASN A 169 -13.75 -0.96 5.69
CA ASN A 169 -14.39 0.34 5.76
C ASN A 169 -13.98 1.03 7.07
N HIS A 170 -12.91 1.83 7.03
CA HIS A 170 -12.37 2.52 8.20
C HIS A 170 -12.37 4.04 8.00
N PRO A 171 -12.77 4.85 8.99
CA PRO A 171 -12.80 6.31 8.86
C PRO A 171 -11.42 6.92 8.54
N ASP A 172 -10.33 6.29 9.00
CA ASP A 172 -8.97 6.77 8.73
C ASP A 172 -8.49 6.65 7.29
N ILE A 173 -9.17 5.88 6.43
CA ILE A 173 -8.72 5.70 5.04
C ILE A 173 -8.57 7.05 4.35
N ARG A 174 -9.53 7.97 4.56
CA ARG A 174 -9.46 9.30 3.96
C ARG A 174 -8.29 10.11 4.52
N ARG A 175 -8.01 10.02 5.82
CA ARG A 175 -6.91 10.71 6.50
C ARG A 175 -5.54 10.22 6.02
N ILE A 176 -5.38 8.90 5.85
CA ILE A 176 -4.18 8.27 5.30
C ILE A 176 -3.94 8.75 3.86
N LEU A 177 -4.95 8.64 2.99
CA LEU A 177 -4.82 9.08 1.59
C LEU A 177 -4.54 10.57 1.49
N GLN A 178 -5.20 11.40 2.31
CA GLN A 178 -4.96 12.84 2.36
C GLN A 178 -3.52 13.14 2.79
N THR A 179 -3.01 12.48 3.82
CA THR A 179 -1.61 12.64 4.27
C THR A 179 -0.62 12.30 3.15
N LEU A 180 -0.87 11.24 2.38
CA LEU A 180 -0.04 10.92 1.22
C LEU A 180 -0.10 12.01 0.14
N VAL A 181 -1.29 12.58 -0.13
CA VAL A 181 -1.45 13.71 -1.06
C VAL A 181 -0.71 14.96 -0.56
N ASP A 182 -0.80 15.25 0.73
CA ASP A 182 -0.08 16.38 1.36
C ASP A 182 1.44 16.17 1.26
N CYS A 183 1.88 14.91 1.29
CA CYS A 183 3.26 14.50 0.99
C CYS A 183 3.56 14.39 -0.52
N GLY A 184 2.70 14.90 -1.42
CA GLY A 184 2.96 14.99 -2.86
C GLY A 184 2.47 13.80 -3.70
N ALA A 185 1.68 12.89 -3.14
CA ALA A 185 1.01 11.87 -3.94
C ALA A 185 -0.06 12.51 -4.85
N PRO A 186 -0.34 11.94 -6.03
CA PRO A 186 -1.32 12.52 -6.94
C PRO A 186 -2.74 12.55 -6.34
N ARG A 187 -3.46 13.66 -6.54
CA ARG A 187 -4.79 13.88 -5.93
C ARG A 187 -5.85 12.87 -6.35
N ASP A 188 -5.66 12.19 -7.48
CA ASP A 188 -6.62 11.19 -7.96
C ASP A 188 -6.72 9.96 -7.06
N ILE A 189 -5.74 9.70 -6.19
CA ILE A 189 -5.83 8.63 -5.20
C ILE A 189 -7.01 8.81 -4.22
N LEU A 190 -7.51 10.04 -4.07
CA LEU A 190 -8.66 10.35 -3.21
C LEU A 190 -10.01 9.99 -3.84
N ILE A 191 -10.06 9.83 -5.17
CA ILE A 191 -11.31 9.62 -5.91
C ILE A 191 -11.34 8.29 -6.65
N ASP A 192 -10.19 7.74 -7.05
CA ASP A 192 -10.17 6.51 -7.81
C ASP A 192 -10.55 5.30 -6.96
N ALA A 193 -11.40 4.44 -7.52
CA ALA A 193 -11.84 3.21 -6.85
C ALA A 193 -10.72 2.17 -6.69
N LYS A 194 -9.68 2.25 -7.52
CA LYS A 194 -8.47 1.43 -7.47
C LYS A 194 -7.23 2.33 -7.50
N PRO A 195 -6.99 3.12 -6.44
CA PRO A 195 -5.97 4.15 -6.45
C PRO A 195 -4.56 3.54 -6.43
N HIS A 196 -3.64 4.19 -7.13
CA HIS A 196 -2.23 3.82 -7.12
C HIS A 196 -1.30 5.04 -7.28
N ILE A 197 -0.10 4.95 -6.69
CA ILE A 197 0.90 6.02 -6.74
C ILE A 197 1.98 5.75 -7.80
N GLY A 198 2.44 4.51 -7.93
CA GLY A 198 3.58 4.12 -8.76
C GLY A 198 4.94 4.31 -8.06
N SER A 199 5.88 3.40 -8.33
CA SER A 199 7.17 3.35 -7.63
C SER A 199 8.01 4.63 -7.81
N ASP A 200 7.97 5.24 -8.98
CA ASP A 200 8.68 6.47 -9.30
C ASP A 200 8.21 7.65 -8.44
N ARG A 201 6.90 7.71 -8.12
CA ARG A 201 6.32 8.78 -7.30
C ARG A 201 6.43 8.50 -5.80
N LEU A 202 6.34 7.23 -5.39
CA LEU A 202 6.49 6.85 -3.99
C LEU A 202 7.80 7.35 -3.38
N ARG A 203 8.90 7.30 -4.11
CA ARG A 203 10.21 7.81 -3.68
C ARG A 203 10.15 9.27 -3.23
N ALA A 204 9.53 10.13 -4.05
CA ALA A 204 9.36 11.54 -3.72
C ALA A 204 8.38 11.77 -2.56
N VAL A 205 7.33 10.93 -2.46
CA VAL A 205 6.37 10.97 -1.35
C VAL A 205 7.06 10.65 -0.03
N LEU A 206 7.93 9.64 0.00
CA LEU A 206 8.67 9.24 1.20
C LEU A 206 9.59 10.35 1.71
N ILE A 207 10.34 11.01 0.83
CA ILE A 207 11.21 12.15 1.21
C ILE A 207 10.39 13.26 1.86
N ARG A 208 9.18 13.55 1.34
CA ARG A 208 8.28 14.55 1.91
C ARG A 208 7.66 14.08 3.24
N PHE A 209 7.34 12.80 3.36
CA PHE A 209 6.85 12.20 4.60
C PHE A 209 7.92 12.27 5.69
N ARG A 210 9.18 11.95 5.37
CA ARG A 210 10.33 12.12 6.28
C ARG A 210 10.43 13.56 6.79
N ARG A 211 10.33 14.55 5.89
CA ARG A 211 10.32 15.97 6.28
C ARG A 211 9.14 16.33 7.19
N LEU A 212 7.96 15.76 6.95
CA LEU A 212 6.80 15.93 7.83
C LEU A 212 7.10 15.39 9.24
N LEU A 213 7.66 14.18 9.36
CA LEU A 213 8.04 13.62 10.66
C LEU A 213 9.13 14.45 11.35
N GLN A 214 10.14 14.91 10.60
CA GLN A 214 11.18 15.80 11.12
C GLN A 214 10.61 17.13 11.64
N SER A 215 9.59 17.69 10.98
CA SER A 215 8.91 18.91 11.47
C SER A 215 8.07 18.71 12.74
N LEU A 216 7.91 17.46 13.17
CA LEU A 216 7.25 17.06 14.42
C LEU A 216 8.29 16.52 15.43
N ASP A 217 9.57 16.87 15.26
CA ASP A 217 10.68 16.49 16.14
C ASP A 217 10.86 14.97 16.34
N VAL A 218 10.45 14.16 15.35
CA VAL A 218 10.72 12.72 15.36
C VAL A 218 12.22 12.48 15.11
N ASP A 219 12.89 11.82 16.05
CA ASP A 219 14.29 11.39 15.92
C ASP A 219 14.35 10.17 14.98
N MET A 220 14.88 10.36 13.77
CA MET A 220 14.93 9.31 12.75
C MET A 220 16.35 8.77 12.60
N ARG A 221 16.52 7.45 12.78
CA ARG A 221 17.82 6.79 12.70
C ARG A 221 17.80 5.67 11.66
N PHE A 222 18.60 5.84 10.61
CA PHE A 222 18.85 4.82 9.59
C PHE A 222 20.00 3.91 10.00
N GLU A 223 20.16 2.78 9.29
CA GLU A 223 21.19 1.76 9.60
C GLU A 223 21.18 1.36 11.09
N SER A 224 19.98 1.36 11.67
CA SER A 224 19.71 1.18 13.10
C SER A 224 18.76 -0.01 13.26
N CYS A 225 19.33 -1.21 13.34
CA CYS A 225 18.58 -2.44 13.49
C CYS A 225 18.25 -2.70 14.97
N LEU A 226 16.98 -2.97 15.27
CA LEU A 226 16.61 -3.50 16.58
C LEU A 226 17.16 -4.92 16.70
N THR A 227 18.01 -5.17 17.70
CA THR A 227 18.55 -6.50 17.99
C THR A 227 18.18 -7.04 19.37
N GLY A 228 17.52 -6.22 20.20
CA GLY A 228 16.97 -6.65 21.47
C GLY A 228 16.13 -5.58 22.15
N PHE A 229 15.65 -5.88 23.35
CA PHE A 229 14.95 -4.95 24.22
C PHE A 229 15.07 -5.42 25.67
N GLU A 230 14.88 -4.49 26.59
CA GLU A 230 14.89 -4.75 28.03
C GLU A 230 13.47 -4.68 28.59
N ILE A 231 13.18 -5.59 29.51
CA ILE A 231 11.91 -5.64 30.25
C ILE A 231 12.24 -5.66 31.74
N GLN A 232 11.60 -4.77 32.49
CA GLN A 232 11.61 -4.76 33.94
C GLN A 232 10.17 -4.72 34.44
N ASN A 233 9.83 -5.60 35.38
CA ASN A 233 8.48 -5.71 35.95
C ASN A 233 7.37 -5.81 34.88
N GLY A 234 7.62 -6.56 33.81
CA GLY A 234 6.67 -6.75 32.71
C GLY A 234 6.49 -5.55 31.77
N ARG A 235 7.32 -4.49 31.91
CA ARG A 235 7.27 -3.29 31.07
C ARG A 235 8.58 -3.13 30.29
N VAL A 236 8.48 -2.69 29.04
CA VAL A 236 9.64 -2.31 28.24
C VAL A 236 10.32 -1.10 28.88
N THR A 237 11.64 -1.14 29.01
CA THR A 237 12.46 -0.04 29.54
C THR A 237 13.49 0.50 28.56
N ALA A 238 13.91 -0.32 27.58
CA ALA A 238 14.84 0.10 26.54
C ALA A 238 14.75 -0.78 25.29
N ALA A 239 15.15 -0.21 24.15
CA ALA A 239 15.48 -0.93 22.92
C ALA A 239 17.00 -1.11 22.82
N VAL A 240 17.45 -2.26 22.33
CA VAL A 240 18.86 -2.52 22.00
C VAL A 240 19.03 -2.44 20.49
N VAL A 241 19.91 -1.56 20.04
CA VAL A 241 20.14 -1.25 18.63
C VAL A 241 21.56 -1.68 18.24
N ASN A 242 21.67 -2.36 17.10
CA ASN A 242 22.93 -2.83 16.51
C ASN A 242 23.83 -3.62 17.48
N ASP A 243 23.25 -4.31 18.47
CA ASP A 243 23.89 -5.12 19.53
C ASP A 243 24.66 -4.34 20.60
N ARG A 244 24.53 -3.01 20.65
CA ARG A 244 25.40 -2.15 21.47
C ARG A 244 24.66 -1.00 22.12
N ASP A 245 23.87 -0.28 21.33
CA ASP A 245 23.27 0.96 21.80
C ASP A 245 21.98 0.67 22.57
N ILE A 246 21.96 1.05 23.84
CA ILE A 246 20.77 0.97 24.69
C ILE A 246 20.03 2.30 24.57
N LEU A 247 18.82 2.26 24.05
CA LEU A 247 17.94 3.41 23.88
C LEU A 247 16.77 3.33 24.89
N PRO A 248 16.80 4.12 25.98
CA PRO A 248 15.72 4.10 26.97
C PRO A 248 14.37 4.50 26.36
N CYS A 249 13.34 3.69 26.61
CA CYS A 249 12.00 3.93 26.10
C CYS A 249 10.93 3.27 26.97
N GLN A 250 9.75 3.87 27.03
CA GLN A 250 8.61 3.35 27.79
C GLN A 250 7.69 2.43 26.96
N ALA A 251 7.80 2.50 25.63
CA ALA A 251 7.05 1.65 24.72
C ALA A 251 7.83 1.39 23.44
N LEU A 252 7.56 0.22 22.84
CA LEU A 252 8.15 -0.23 21.59
C LEU A 252 7.03 -0.59 20.60
N VAL A 253 7.01 0.05 19.44
CA VAL A 253 6.13 -0.31 18.32
C VAL A 253 6.93 -1.13 17.31
N LEU A 254 6.59 -2.40 17.17
CA LEU A 254 7.21 -3.29 16.19
C LEU A 254 6.47 -3.22 14.86
N ALA A 255 7.05 -2.52 13.88
CA ALA A 255 6.61 -2.48 12.49
C ALA A 255 7.70 -2.95 11.48
N PRO A 256 8.44 -4.04 11.75
CA PRO A 256 9.65 -4.40 10.98
C PRO A 256 9.37 -5.01 9.60
N GLY A 257 8.10 -5.28 9.26
CA GLY A 257 7.71 -6.03 8.07
C GLY A 257 7.96 -7.54 8.20
N HIS A 258 7.39 -8.32 7.28
CA HIS A 258 7.43 -9.79 7.37
C HIS A 258 8.78 -10.40 6.95
N SER A 259 9.68 -9.60 6.38
CA SER A 259 11.00 -10.07 5.91
C SER A 259 12.06 -9.98 7.01
N ALA A 260 11.77 -9.37 8.16
CA ALA A 260 12.67 -9.26 9.32
C ALA A 260 12.77 -10.58 10.10
N ARG A 261 13.30 -11.61 9.44
CA ARG A 261 13.40 -12.99 9.94
C ARG A 261 14.23 -13.10 11.21
N ASP A 262 15.33 -12.35 11.26
CA ASP A 262 16.18 -12.15 12.42
C ASP A 262 15.42 -11.56 13.61
N THR A 263 14.60 -10.53 13.38
CA THR A 263 13.73 -9.97 14.43
C THR A 263 12.73 -11.00 14.95
N TYR A 264 12.14 -11.84 14.08
CA TYR A 264 11.24 -12.92 14.54
C TYR A 264 11.96 -13.99 15.37
N ALA A 265 13.21 -14.34 15.00
CA ALA A 265 14.03 -15.23 15.81
C ALA A 265 14.34 -14.62 17.19
N MET A 266 14.79 -13.36 17.23
CA MET A 266 15.02 -12.63 18.47
C MET A 266 13.77 -12.56 19.36
N LEU A 267 12.60 -12.30 18.79
CA LEU A 267 11.34 -12.27 19.54
C LEU A 267 11.01 -13.64 20.15
N LYS A 268 11.21 -14.73 19.41
CA LYS A 268 11.03 -16.10 19.91
C LYS A 268 11.99 -16.37 21.07
N ASP A 269 13.27 -16.03 20.92
CA ASP A 269 14.30 -16.27 21.93
C ASP A 269 14.06 -15.47 23.22
N LYS A 270 13.46 -14.27 23.09
CA LYS A 270 13.01 -13.44 24.22
C LYS A 270 11.67 -13.89 24.83
N GLY A 271 11.09 -15.00 24.37
CA GLY A 271 9.85 -15.55 24.91
C GLY A 271 8.60 -14.72 24.58
N VAL A 272 8.65 -13.86 23.55
CA VAL A 272 7.46 -13.15 23.07
C VAL A 272 6.52 -14.17 22.46
N ARG A 273 5.23 -14.10 22.81
CA ARG A 273 4.22 -14.97 22.22
C ARG A 273 4.11 -14.69 20.72
N LEU A 274 4.40 -15.72 19.93
CA LEU A 274 4.26 -15.73 18.48
C LEU A 274 3.31 -16.87 18.09
N GLU A 275 2.63 -16.72 16.95
CA GLU A 275 1.74 -17.76 16.40
C GLU A 275 2.04 -18.00 14.92
N ALA A 276 2.09 -19.28 14.52
CA ALA A 276 2.30 -19.65 13.14
C ALA A 276 1.11 -19.21 12.29
N LYS A 277 1.35 -18.38 11.27
CA LYS A 277 0.30 -17.84 10.41
C LYS A 277 0.40 -18.42 9.00
N PRO A 278 -0.68 -19.03 8.45
CA PRO A 278 -0.74 -19.40 7.04
C PRO A 278 -0.48 -18.21 6.11
N PHE A 279 0.16 -18.49 4.98
CA PHE A 279 0.50 -17.50 3.95
C PHE A 279 0.39 -18.13 2.56
N ALA A 280 0.74 -17.40 1.51
CA ALA A 280 0.67 -17.90 0.15
C ALA A 280 2.03 -17.81 -0.54
N VAL A 281 2.33 -18.82 -1.37
CA VAL A 281 3.54 -18.93 -2.18
C VAL A 281 3.16 -19.27 -3.62
N GLY A 282 4.04 -19.00 -4.56
CA GLY A 282 3.80 -19.33 -5.96
C GLY A 282 4.78 -18.63 -6.89
N LEU A 283 4.31 -18.36 -8.11
CA LEU A 283 5.15 -17.86 -9.20
C LEU A 283 4.64 -16.51 -9.70
N ARG A 284 5.53 -15.66 -10.20
CA ARG A 284 5.15 -14.48 -10.98
C ARG A 284 4.94 -14.88 -12.43
N VAL A 285 3.76 -14.60 -12.97
CA VAL A 285 3.45 -14.76 -14.39
C VAL A 285 3.41 -13.41 -15.07
N ALA A 286 3.87 -13.34 -16.32
CA ALA A 286 3.85 -12.13 -17.14
C ALA A 286 3.19 -12.41 -18.49
N HIS A 287 2.43 -11.43 -18.98
CA HIS A 287 1.77 -11.44 -20.28
C HIS A 287 1.92 -10.08 -20.94
N PRO A 288 1.86 -9.98 -22.29
CA PRO A 288 1.86 -8.68 -22.94
C PRO A 288 0.74 -7.80 -22.39
N ALA A 289 1.05 -6.56 -22.00
CA ALA A 289 0.05 -5.64 -21.45
C ALA A 289 -1.10 -5.41 -22.45
N SER A 290 -0.79 -5.39 -23.74
CA SER A 290 -1.77 -5.28 -24.83
C SER A 290 -2.78 -6.44 -24.87
N LEU A 291 -2.37 -7.66 -24.50
CA LEU A 291 -3.27 -8.81 -24.42
C LEU A 291 -4.29 -8.62 -23.29
N VAL A 292 -3.82 -8.27 -22.09
CA VAL A 292 -4.69 -8.02 -20.93
C VAL A 292 -5.66 -6.87 -21.22
N ASN A 293 -5.15 -5.78 -21.81
CA ASN A 293 -5.96 -4.63 -22.20
C ASN A 293 -7.05 -5.02 -23.21
N ARG A 294 -6.73 -5.82 -24.23
CA ARG A 294 -7.71 -6.29 -25.22
C ARG A 294 -8.80 -7.14 -24.57
N ILE A 295 -8.42 -8.06 -23.68
CA ILE A 295 -9.37 -8.93 -22.96
C ILE A 295 -10.30 -8.09 -22.09
N GLN A 296 -9.76 -7.14 -21.32
CA GLN A 296 -10.53 -6.36 -20.35
C GLN A 296 -11.32 -5.21 -20.99
N TYR A 297 -10.74 -4.51 -21.96
CA TYR A 297 -11.24 -3.22 -22.45
C TYR A 297 -11.56 -3.19 -23.96
N GLY A 298 -11.19 -4.21 -24.74
CA GLY A 298 -11.39 -4.19 -26.19
C GLY A 298 -10.53 -3.14 -26.88
N SER A 299 -11.12 -2.31 -27.76
CA SER A 299 -10.41 -1.25 -28.50
C SER A 299 -10.24 0.07 -27.73
N ALA A 300 -10.90 0.25 -26.59
CA ALA A 300 -10.92 1.49 -25.80
C ALA A 300 -9.69 1.70 -24.89
N VAL A 301 -8.59 0.97 -25.16
CA VAL A 301 -7.37 0.91 -24.32
C VAL A 301 -6.71 2.28 -24.06
N PRO A 302 -6.57 3.20 -25.03
CA PRO A 302 -5.83 4.44 -24.80
C PRO A 302 -6.47 5.38 -23.77
N ALA A 303 -7.80 5.30 -23.57
CA ALA A 303 -8.55 6.24 -22.74
C ALA A 303 -8.47 5.95 -21.24
N VAL A 304 -8.29 4.68 -20.85
CA VAL A 304 -8.41 4.23 -19.44
C VAL A 304 -7.11 3.68 -18.85
N GLY A 305 -6.05 3.62 -19.64
CA GLY A 305 -4.75 3.10 -19.20
C GLY A 305 -4.69 1.57 -19.16
N ALA A 306 -3.68 1.05 -18.47
CA ALA A 306 -3.44 -0.39 -18.39
C ALA A 306 -4.47 -1.11 -17.50
N ALA A 307 -5.04 -2.17 -18.04
CA ALA A 307 -6.06 -2.99 -17.41
C ALA A 307 -5.48 -3.90 -16.32
N ASP A 308 -6.26 -4.10 -15.27
CA ASP A 308 -5.97 -5.07 -14.23
C ASP A 308 -6.84 -6.33 -14.33
N TYR A 309 -6.49 -7.36 -13.59
CA TYR A 309 -7.33 -8.55 -13.42
C TYR A 309 -7.26 -9.09 -12.00
N ARG A 310 -8.25 -9.92 -11.67
CA ARG A 310 -8.26 -10.76 -10.48
C ARG A 310 -8.82 -12.12 -10.86
N LEU A 311 -8.05 -13.16 -10.60
CA LEU A 311 -8.41 -14.56 -10.84
C LEU A 311 -8.41 -15.31 -9.51
N ALA A 312 -9.33 -16.25 -9.37
CA ALA A 312 -9.37 -17.20 -8.28
C ALA A 312 -9.96 -18.50 -8.82
N TRP A 313 -9.40 -19.62 -8.39
CA TRP A 313 -9.84 -20.96 -8.75
C TRP A 313 -9.61 -21.89 -7.57
N ASN A 314 -10.59 -22.73 -7.26
CA ASN A 314 -10.45 -23.77 -6.26
C ASN A 314 -10.25 -25.08 -7.00
N ASP A 315 -9.11 -25.73 -6.75
CA ASP A 315 -8.82 -27.03 -7.31
C ASP A 315 -9.71 -28.09 -6.65
N PRO A 316 -10.61 -28.75 -7.39
CA PRO A 316 -11.42 -29.82 -6.83
C PRO A 316 -10.58 -31.03 -6.40
N ASP A 317 -9.45 -31.29 -7.06
CA ASP A 317 -8.64 -32.49 -6.82
C ASP A 317 -7.76 -32.33 -5.59
N SER A 318 -7.00 -31.23 -5.48
CA SER A 318 -6.15 -30.97 -4.31
C SER A 318 -6.88 -30.26 -3.17
N GLY A 319 -8.08 -29.74 -3.39
CA GLY A 319 -8.82 -28.90 -2.44
C GLY A 319 -8.18 -27.54 -2.14
N ARG A 320 -7.23 -27.07 -2.97
CA ARG A 320 -6.50 -25.80 -2.72
C ARG A 320 -7.04 -24.65 -3.57
N GLY A 321 -7.12 -23.48 -2.95
CA GLY A 321 -7.40 -22.23 -3.65
C GLY A 321 -6.15 -21.62 -4.26
N VAL A 322 -6.18 -21.38 -5.57
CA VAL A 322 -5.16 -20.62 -6.33
C VAL A 322 -5.75 -19.28 -6.72
N TYR A 323 -4.99 -18.20 -6.56
CA TYR A 323 -5.47 -16.86 -6.92
C TYR A 323 -4.36 -15.94 -7.38
N SER A 324 -4.73 -14.93 -8.16
CA SER A 324 -3.82 -13.85 -8.55
C SER A 324 -3.64 -12.85 -7.41
N PHE A 325 -2.40 -12.48 -7.11
CA PHE A 325 -2.02 -11.52 -6.09
C PHE A 325 -1.07 -10.46 -6.65
N CYS A 326 -1.14 -9.25 -6.10
CA CYS A 326 -0.30 -8.09 -6.47
C CYS A 326 -0.15 -7.91 -8.00
N MET A 327 -1.27 -7.97 -8.73
CA MET A 327 -1.29 -7.72 -10.18
C MET A 327 -0.81 -6.29 -10.47
N CYS A 328 0.19 -6.17 -11.34
CA CYS A 328 0.87 -4.93 -11.74
C CYS A 328 0.66 -4.70 -13.24
N PRO A 329 -0.33 -3.86 -13.62
CA PRO A 329 -0.57 -3.52 -15.02
C PRO A 329 0.60 -2.73 -15.59
N GLY A 330 1.03 -3.06 -16.82
CA GLY A 330 2.10 -2.33 -17.52
C GLY A 330 3.33 -2.10 -16.63
N GLY A 331 3.79 -3.17 -15.98
CA GLY A 331 4.84 -3.18 -14.97
C GLY A 331 5.89 -4.26 -15.22
N GLU A 332 6.72 -4.49 -14.21
CA GLU A 332 7.92 -5.30 -14.29
C GLU A 332 7.93 -6.32 -13.14
N ILE A 333 8.51 -7.49 -13.38
CA ILE A 333 8.88 -8.43 -12.33
C ILE A 333 10.23 -7.97 -11.79
N ILE A 334 10.37 -7.93 -10.46
CA ILE A 334 11.59 -7.47 -9.80
C ILE A 334 12.17 -8.57 -8.93
N ASN A 335 13.49 -8.61 -8.84
CA ASN A 335 14.18 -9.38 -7.81
C ASN A 335 14.02 -8.64 -6.47
N ALA A 336 13.43 -9.31 -5.50
CA ALA A 336 13.07 -8.76 -4.20
C ALA A 336 13.76 -9.51 -3.05
N SER A 337 14.85 -10.22 -3.33
CA SER A 337 15.64 -10.91 -2.31
C SER A 337 16.19 -9.95 -1.25
N SER A 338 16.32 -10.45 -0.03
CA SER A 338 16.92 -9.74 1.11
C SER A 338 17.95 -10.58 1.86
N GLU A 339 18.18 -11.83 1.44
CA GLU A 339 19.20 -12.72 1.98
C GLU A 339 20.12 -13.20 0.84
N PRO A 340 21.45 -13.30 1.07
CA PRO A 340 22.37 -13.90 0.12
C PRO A 340 21.96 -15.34 -0.23
N GLU A 341 22.24 -15.80 -1.45
CA GLU A 341 21.94 -17.16 -1.92
C GLU A 341 20.44 -17.54 -1.87
N HIS A 342 19.56 -16.54 -1.91
CA HIS A 342 18.11 -16.69 -1.89
C HIS A 342 17.50 -15.86 -3.03
N LEU A 343 16.50 -16.41 -3.72
CA LEU A 343 15.78 -15.73 -4.81
C LEU A 343 14.32 -15.51 -4.45
N VAL A 344 13.91 -14.25 -4.40
CA VAL A 344 12.51 -13.83 -4.26
C VAL A 344 12.15 -12.95 -5.44
N VAL A 345 10.98 -13.15 -6.02
CA VAL A 345 10.44 -12.26 -7.04
C VAL A 345 9.18 -11.55 -6.56
N ASN A 346 9.04 -10.28 -6.94
CA ASN A 346 7.81 -9.52 -6.77
C ASN A 346 7.51 -8.74 -8.06
N GLY A 347 6.63 -7.75 -7.99
CA GLY A 347 6.29 -6.94 -9.15
C GLY A 347 5.99 -5.50 -8.78
N MET A 348 6.33 -4.60 -9.69
CA MET A 348 6.10 -3.17 -9.55
C MET A 348 5.56 -2.57 -10.85
N SER A 349 4.95 -1.40 -10.74
CA SER A 349 4.67 -0.55 -11.89
C SER A 349 5.04 0.89 -11.56
N ARG A 350 5.47 1.64 -12.58
CA ARG A 350 5.56 3.11 -12.51
C ARG A 350 4.16 3.69 -12.62
N ARG A 351 4.01 4.96 -12.27
CA ARG A 351 2.73 5.68 -12.30
C ARG A 351 2.02 5.60 -13.66
N ARG A 352 2.77 5.66 -14.77
CA ARG A 352 2.21 5.58 -16.12
C ARG A 352 1.68 4.20 -16.50
N ARG A 353 2.10 3.12 -15.80
CA ARG A 353 1.76 1.72 -16.12
C ARG A 353 1.87 1.41 -17.62
N ASN A 354 2.99 1.77 -18.23
CA ASN A 354 3.21 1.71 -19.67
C ASN A 354 4.36 0.77 -20.07
N ALA A 355 4.83 -0.10 -19.18
CA ALA A 355 5.75 -1.16 -19.56
C ALA A 355 5.04 -2.16 -20.50
N PRO A 356 5.78 -2.87 -21.36
CA PRO A 356 5.19 -3.78 -22.35
C PRO A 356 4.50 -5.01 -21.72
N TRP A 357 4.76 -5.30 -20.45
CA TRP A 357 4.27 -6.48 -19.75
C TRP A 357 3.31 -6.10 -18.62
N SER A 358 2.33 -6.96 -18.35
CA SER A 358 1.55 -6.98 -17.12
C SER A 358 1.86 -8.26 -16.39
N ASN A 359 2.00 -8.20 -15.07
CA ASN A 359 2.38 -9.38 -14.28
C ASN A 359 1.58 -9.50 -12.98
N SER A 360 1.41 -10.72 -12.47
CA SER A 360 0.83 -11.00 -11.15
C SER A 360 1.50 -12.20 -10.52
N ALA A 361 1.50 -12.29 -9.19
CA ALA A 361 1.78 -13.57 -8.56
C ALA A 361 0.55 -14.48 -8.70
N LEU A 362 0.72 -15.72 -9.14
CA LEU A 362 -0.27 -16.79 -8.99
C LEU A 362 0.17 -17.62 -7.80
N VAL A 363 -0.64 -17.60 -6.75
CA VAL A 363 -0.25 -18.13 -5.44
C VAL A 363 -1.27 -19.12 -4.92
N VAL A 364 -0.77 -20.05 -4.11
CA VAL A 364 -1.54 -21.04 -3.37
C VAL A 364 -1.25 -20.89 -1.88
N SER A 365 -2.27 -21.08 -1.05
CA SER A 365 -2.13 -21.01 0.40
C SER A 365 -1.39 -22.24 0.96
N VAL A 366 -0.45 -21.97 1.86
CA VAL A 366 0.30 -22.95 2.66
C VAL A 366 0.12 -22.66 4.16
N GLY A 367 0.08 -23.72 4.98
CA GLY A 367 -0.13 -23.63 6.43
C GLY A 367 0.77 -24.58 7.22
N PRO A 368 0.58 -24.68 8.55
CA PRO A 368 1.39 -25.55 9.41
C PRO A 368 1.45 -27.01 8.98
N LYS A 369 0.41 -27.51 8.29
CA LYS A 369 0.41 -28.86 7.68
C LYS A 369 1.47 -29.03 6.58
N ASP A 370 1.86 -27.93 5.93
CA ASP A 370 2.81 -27.92 4.80
C ASP A 370 4.24 -27.64 5.25
N PHE A 371 4.42 -26.81 6.29
CA PHE A 371 5.74 -26.33 6.71
C PHE A 371 6.20 -26.81 8.08
N GLY A 372 5.32 -27.35 8.92
CA GLY A 372 5.63 -27.83 10.26
C GLY A 372 4.99 -27.01 11.38
N PRO A 373 5.03 -27.52 12.63
CA PRO A 373 4.29 -26.96 13.77
C PRO A 373 5.02 -25.84 14.52
N ASP A 374 6.36 -25.74 14.42
CA ASP A 374 7.10 -24.67 15.11
C ASP A 374 6.68 -23.29 14.59
N VAL A 375 6.67 -22.29 15.46
CA VAL A 375 6.22 -20.94 15.13
C VAL A 375 7.00 -20.26 14.00
N LEU A 376 8.27 -20.64 13.82
CA LEU A 376 9.14 -20.17 12.73
C LEU A 376 9.25 -21.16 11.56
N SER A 377 8.50 -22.27 11.57
CA SER A 377 8.48 -23.24 10.48
C SER A 377 8.13 -22.60 9.13
N GLY A 378 7.21 -21.63 9.13
CA GLY A 378 6.87 -20.87 7.93
C GLY A 378 8.04 -20.06 7.36
N VAL A 379 8.89 -19.49 8.23
CA VAL A 379 10.10 -18.76 7.83
C VAL A 379 11.15 -19.72 7.25
N ALA A 380 11.36 -20.87 7.89
CA ALA A 380 12.27 -21.90 7.38
C ALA A 380 11.81 -22.44 6.01
N PHE A 381 10.50 -22.62 5.83
CA PHE A 381 9.91 -23.03 4.55
C PHE A 381 10.13 -21.98 3.46
N GLN A 382 9.97 -20.69 3.76
CA GLN A 382 10.28 -19.60 2.82
C GLN A 382 11.75 -19.65 2.39
N ARG A 383 12.68 -19.69 3.36
CA ARG A 383 14.12 -19.78 3.07
C ARG A 383 14.47 -20.96 2.18
N ARG A 384 13.89 -22.14 2.46
CA ARG A 384 14.10 -23.33 1.62
C ARG A 384 13.65 -23.11 0.17
N LEU A 385 12.47 -22.54 -0.04
CA LEU A 385 11.97 -22.27 -1.40
C LEU A 385 12.83 -21.24 -2.13
N GLU A 386 13.23 -20.19 -1.44
CA GLU A 386 14.03 -19.10 -1.99
C GLU A 386 15.45 -19.56 -2.34
N HIS A 387 16.08 -20.38 -1.49
CA HIS A 387 17.38 -20.97 -1.77
C HIS A 387 17.32 -21.96 -2.93
N LEU A 388 16.26 -22.78 -3.01
CA LEU A 388 16.06 -23.67 -4.15
C LEU A 388 15.88 -22.89 -5.46
N ALA A 389 15.09 -21.82 -5.43
CA ALA A 389 14.91 -20.96 -6.60
C ALA A 389 16.22 -20.29 -7.05
N TRP A 390 17.06 -19.87 -6.10
CA TRP A 390 18.39 -19.34 -6.38
C TRP A 390 19.27 -20.39 -7.05
N ARG A 391 19.40 -21.59 -6.45
CA ARG A 391 20.20 -22.69 -7.01
C ARG A 391 19.79 -23.10 -8.41
N LEU A 392 18.48 -23.09 -8.70
CA LEU A 392 17.96 -23.44 -10.03
C LEU A 392 18.16 -22.32 -11.06
N GLY A 393 18.36 -21.08 -10.62
CA GLY A 393 18.60 -19.92 -11.49
C GLY A 393 20.00 -19.88 -12.10
N GLY A 394 20.93 -20.68 -11.57
CA GLY A 394 22.37 -20.52 -11.81
C GLY A 394 22.93 -19.28 -11.12
#